data_AF-A0AAW8GXI9-F1
#
_entry.id   AF-A0AAW8GXI9-F1
#
_cell.length_a   1.000
_cell.length_b   1.000
_cell.length_c   1.000
_cell.angle_alpha   90.00
_cell.angle_beta   90.00
_cell.angle_gamma   90.00
#
_symmetry.space_group_name_H-M   'P 1'
#
loop_
_entity.id
_entity.type
_entity.pdbx_description
1 polymer ?
#
loop_
_entity_poly.entity_id
_entity_poly.type
_entity_poly.pdbx_seq_one_letter_code
_entity_poly.pdbx_strand_id
1 'polypeptide(L)'
;MRFALLFMPFWLLVSQSSLASTPVSHPIASSRSNDSTFSAQVAISTAPPMLNLVAEGPVRLEAMMMEALHAQQPTLSTLQVDWQRAALFMLNAPFAHQAQVLKQLALQQDNISADQARAWEQLRNQLRRSEFAQREFIPLDPDVIRVVDRHNPLLKGHFALHLPLLSDQTNVSVWGAVNEPTRFEWQANFSAKDYAQQAQWINPRLSAVMVIQPNGDVQSHPVGYWQSQPLPVQPGAIIYVPFTRSLLASLSRSELDQTNQQVVELLRHLLPTE
;
A
#
# COMPACT_ATOMS: atom_id res chain seq x y z
N MET A 1 -34.20 30.01 98.18
CA MET A 1 -34.01 31.47 98.25
C MET A 1 -32.57 31.76 98.67
N ARG A 2 -31.64 31.96 97.72
CA ARG A 2 -30.43 32.82 97.81
C ARG A 2 -29.47 32.56 96.64
N PHE A 3 -28.73 33.60 96.34
CA PHE A 3 -28.05 34.01 95.12
C PHE A 3 -26.55 33.63 95.07
N ALA A 4 -25.95 33.90 93.90
CA ALA A 4 -24.54 34.26 93.61
C ALA A 4 -23.56 33.09 93.36
N LEU A 5 -23.08 32.89 92.12
CA LEU A 5 -22.02 33.61 91.35
C LEU A 5 -20.59 33.25 91.80
N LEU A 6 -19.80 32.60 90.93
CA LEU A 6 -18.61 33.16 90.24
C LEU A 6 -17.74 32.09 89.52
N PHE A 7 -17.42 32.38 88.26
CA PHE A 7 -16.17 32.13 87.47
C PHE A 7 -15.72 30.72 86.96
N MET A 8 -15.90 30.56 85.63
CA MET A 8 -15.01 30.10 84.52
C MET A 8 -13.72 29.28 84.79
N PRO A 9 -13.22 28.43 83.83
CA PRO A 9 -13.23 28.67 82.37
C PRO A 9 -13.55 27.47 81.45
N PHE A 10 -13.65 27.82 80.17
CA PHE A 10 -14.09 27.06 79.00
C PHE A 10 -12.87 26.47 78.27
N TRP A 11 -12.85 25.16 78.00
CA TRP A 11 -11.93 24.52 77.05
C TRP A 11 -12.75 23.70 76.05
N LEU A 12 -12.70 24.11 74.79
CA LEU A 12 -13.30 23.43 73.64
C LEU A 12 -12.31 22.40 73.07
N LEU A 13 -12.74 21.14 72.96
CA LEU A 13 -12.10 20.13 72.13
C LEU A 13 -12.30 20.47 70.64
N VAL A 14 -11.22 20.46 69.87
CA VAL A 14 -11.28 20.40 68.40
C VAL A 14 -10.50 19.18 67.92
N SER A 15 -11.19 18.38 67.11
CA SER A 15 -10.77 17.13 66.49
C SER A 15 -9.58 17.31 65.55
N GLN A 16 -8.60 16.40 65.61
CA GLN A 16 -7.47 16.36 64.69
C GLN A 16 -7.82 15.51 63.46
N SER A 17 -7.73 16.11 62.26
CA SER A 17 -7.71 15.38 60.99
C SER A 17 -6.27 15.29 60.49
N SER A 18 -5.73 14.06 60.46
CA SER A 18 -4.42 13.74 59.92
C SER A 18 -4.46 13.74 58.39
N LEU A 19 -3.58 14.52 57.76
CA LEU A 19 -3.31 14.50 56.32
C LEU A 19 -2.32 13.37 56.02
N ALA A 20 -2.78 12.32 55.33
CA ALA A 20 -1.91 11.28 54.77
C ALA A 20 -1.30 11.79 53.45
N SER A 21 0.03 11.72 53.36
CA SER A 21 0.83 12.00 52.17
C SER A 21 0.66 10.90 51.12
N THR A 22 0.38 11.29 49.88
CA THR A 22 0.34 10.39 48.73
C THR A 22 1.77 10.12 48.21
N PRO A 23 2.15 8.86 47.95
CA PRO A 23 3.41 8.56 47.28
C PRO A 23 3.28 8.84 45.77
N VAL A 24 4.16 9.71 45.26
CA VAL A 24 4.32 9.96 43.83
C VAL A 24 4.95 8.72 43.20
N SER A 25 4.11 7.92 42.55
CA SER A 25 4.55 6.80 41.71
C SER A 25 5.02 7.37 40.38
N HIS A 26 6.32 7.32 40.09
CA HIS A 26 6.84 7.53 38.74
C HIS A 26 6.64 6.23 37.95
N PRO A 27 5.83 6.18 36.89
CA PRO A 27 6.00 5.13 35.90
C PRO A 27 7.13 5.54 34.95
N ILE A 28 8.36 5.12 35.27
CA ILE A 28 9.37 4.86 34.24
C ILE A 28 9.12 3.42 33.79
N ALA A 29 8.29 3.27 32.77
CA ALA A 29 8.29 2.10 31.91
C ALA A 29 7.96 2.62 30.51
N SER A 30 9.00 3.10 29.85
CA SER A 30 9.06 3.12 28.39
C SER A 30 8.56 1.78 27.87
N SER A 31 7.41 1.78 27.19
CA SER A 31 7.01 0.68 26.34
C SER A 31 8.09 0.52 25.26
N ARG A 32 9.06 -0.36 25.50
CA ARG A 32 9.84 -0.92 24.41
C ARG A 32 8.84 -1.65 23.54
N SER A 33 8.59 -1.15 22.33
CA SER A 33 8.06 -2.00 21.27
C SER A 33 8.95 -3.24 21.24
N ASN A 34 8.36 -4.42 21.33
CA ASN A 34 9.09 -5.65 21.10
C ASN A 34 9.43 -5.71 19.61
N ASP A 35 10.53 -5.05 19.20
CA ASP A 35 11.08 -5.06 17.82
C ASP A 35 11.60 -6.46 17.41
N SER A 36 11.37 -7.48 18.24
CA SER A 36 11.73 -8.87 18.01
C SER A 36 10.60 -9.73 17.43
N THR A 37 9.36 -9.23 17.38
CA THR A 37 8.21 -10.05 16.98
C THR A 37 7.98 -9.98 15.47
N PHE A 38 7.77 -11.13 14.84
CA PHE A 38 7.30 -11.23 13.46
C PHE A 38 5.77 -11.40 13.47
N SER A 39 5.09 -10.72 12.53
CA SER A 39 3.72 -11.08 12.19
C SER A 39 3.44 -10.90 10.70
N ALA A 40 2.61 -11.76 10.12
CA ALA A 40 2.10 -11.58 8.77
C ALA A 40 0.59 -11.76 8.71
N GLN A 41 -0.08 -10.85 8.02
CA GLN A 41 -1.48 -10.96 7.60
C GLN A 41 -1.49 -11.62 6.22
N VAL A 42 -2.03 -12.83 6.12
CA VAL A 42 -2.10 -13.57 4.86
C VAL A 42 -3.51 -13.46 4.30
N ALA A 43 -3.62 -12.91 3.09
CA ALA A 43 -4.83 -12.85 2.30
C ALA A 43 -4.73 -13.83 1.12
N ILE A 44 -5.76 -14.67 0.95
CA ILE A 44 -5.91 -15.58 -0.20
C ILE A 44 -7.00 -15.01 -1.09
N SER A 45 -6.70 -14.83 -2.38
CA SER A 45 -7.59 -14.08 -3.28
C SER A 45 -7.95 -12.70 -2.70
N THR A 46 -9.06 -12.11 -3.16
CA THR A 46 -9.46 -10.75 -2.77
C THR A 46 -10.26 -10.68 -1.47
N ALA A 47 -10.87 -11.78 -0.99
CA ALA A 47 -11.81 -11.81 0.15
C ALA A 47 -11.29 -12.60 1.39
N PRO A 48 -11.71 -12.25 2.64
CA PRO A 48 -11.14 -12.80 3.87
C PRO A 48 -11.57 -14.26 4.11
N PRO A 49 -10.67 -15.13 4.63
CA PRO A 49 -10.12 -14.96 5.98
C PRO A 49 -8.65 -14.54 5.98
N MET A 50 -8.35 -13.47 6.74
CA MET A 50 -6.97 -13.12 7.07
C MET A 50 -6.42 -14.14 8.05
N LEU A 51 -5.52 -14.99 7.58
CA LEU A 51 -4.70 -15.82 8.47
C LEU A 51 -3.62 -14.94 9.07
N ASN A 52 -3.57 -14.86 10.39
CA ASN A 52 -2.54 -14.14 11.11
C ASN A 52 -1.46 -15.11 11.57
N LEU A 53 -0.26 -14.97 11.02
CA LEU A 53 0.93 -15.69 11.46
C LEU A 53 1.69 -14.81 12.46
N VAL A 54 2.11 -15.38 13.58
CA VAL A 54 2.87 -14.67 14.62
C VAL A 54 3.99 -15.58 15.12
N ALA A 55 5.19 -15.02 15.32
CA ALA A 55 6.31 -15.75 15.89
C ALA A 55 7.14 -14.89 16.85
N GLU A 56 7.66 -15.53 17.89
CA GLU A 56 8.63 -14.94 18.83
C GLU A 56 10.03 -14.93 18.19
N GLY A 57 10.22 -14.04 17.22
CA GLY A 57 11.49 -13.87 16.53
C GLY A 57 11.36 -13.68 15.02
N PRO A 58 12.48 -13.42 14.34
CA PRO A 58 12.53 -13.34 12.89
C PRO A 58 12.16 -14.68 12.22
N VAL A 59 11.40 -14.65 11.13
CA VAL A 59 10.95 -15.86 10.40
C VAL A 59 11.52 -15.83 8.98
N ARG A 60 12.03 -16.96 8.49
CA ARG A 60 12.46 -17.08 7.09
C ARG A 60 11.27 -17.00 6.14
N LEU A 61 11.42 -16.34 4.99
CA LEU A 61 10.36 -16.21 3.99
C LEU A 61 9.74 -17.57 3.65
N GLU A 62 10.56 -18.58 3.37
CA GLU A 62 10.07 -19.92 3.05
C GLU A 62 9.24 -20.52 4.20
N ALA A 63 9.68 -20.36 5.44
CA ALA A 63 8.96 -20.89 6.60
C ALA A 63 7.59 -20.22 6.77
N MET A 64 7.52 -18.89 6.59
CA MET A 64 6.25 -18.16 6.55
C MET A 64 5.34 -18.67 5.43
N MET A 65 5.89 -18.85 4.22
CA MET A 65 5.15 -19.34 3.05
C MET A 65 4.59 -20.74 3.27
N MET A 66 5.41 -21.66 3.78
CA MET A 66 4.99 -23.03 4.06
C MET A 66 3.96 -23.09 5.18
N GLU A 67 4.13 -22.29 6.25
CA GLU A 67 3.14 -22.20 7.33
C GLU A 67 1.79 -21.68 6.81
N ALA A 68 1.81 -20.62 5.99
CA ALA A 68 0.61 -20.07 5.37
C ALA A 68 -0.13 -21.11 4.52
N LEU A 69 0.60 -21.89 3.73
CA LEU A 69 0.03 -22.97 2.90
C LEU A 69 -0.54 -24.11 3.76
N HIS A 70 0.19 -24.58 4.78
CA HIS A 70 -0.25 -25.67 5.65
C HIS A 70 -1.51 -25.30 6.45
N ALA A 71 -1.57 -24.08 6.99
CA ALA A 71 -2.71 -23.59 7.75
C ALA A 71 -4.02 -23.53 6.92
N GLN A 72 -3.90 -23.61 5.61
CA GLN A 72 -5.01 -23.47 4.65
C GLN A 72 -5.30 -24.78 3.91
N GLN A 73 -4.66 -25.88 4.31
CA GLN A 73 -4.97 -27.21 3.77
C GLN A 73 -6.33 -27.72 4.27
N PRO A 74 -7.07 -28.48 3.44
CA PRO A 74 -6.72 -28.91 2.07
C PRO A 74 -7.09 -27.89 0.98
N THR A 75 -7.62 -26.73 1.35
CA THR A 75 -8.22 -25.74 0.44
C THR A 75 -7.22 -25.08 -0.49
N LEU A 76 -5.99 -24.84 -0.03
CA LEU A 76 -4.93 -24.18 -0.78
C LEU A 76 -3.75 -25.13 -1.05
N SER A 77 -3.40 -25.29 -2.33
CA SER A 77 -2.17 -25.96 -2.78
C SER A 77 -1.26 -25.01 -3.55
N THR A 78 0.02 -25.33 -3.62
CA THR A 78 1.01 -24.54 -4.39
C THR A 78 0.70 -24.45 -5.87
N LEU A 79 -0.05 -25.42 -6.41
CA LEU A 79 -0.44 -25.47 -7.83
C LEU A 79 -1.62 -24.55 -8.16
N GLN A 80 -2.34 -24.05 -7.14
CA GLN A 80 -3.49 -23.15 -7.33
C GLN A 80 -3.11 -21.68 -7.19
N VAL A 81 -1.99 -21.39 -6.53
CA VAL A 81 -1.53 -20.01 -6.31
C VAL A 81 -0.91 -19.46 -7.59
N ASP A 82 -1.29 -18.24 -7.94
CA ASP A 82 -0.63 -17.46 -8.97
C ASP A 82 0.60 -16.75 -8.37
N TRP A 83 1.75 -17.44 -8.42
CA TRP A 83 3.02 -16.92 -7.89
C TRP A 83 3.53 -15.66 -8.59
N GLN A 84 3.09 -15.41 -9.83
CA GLN A 84 3.48 -14.24 -10.59
C GLN A 84 2.76 -12.97 -10.12
N ARG A 85 1.54 -13.13 -9.59
CA ARG A 85 0.73 -12.07 -8.99
C ARG A 85 0.88 -11.98 -7.46
N ALA A 86 1.48 -12.98 -6.82
CA ALA A 86 1.73 -12.94 -5.39
C ALA A 86 2.59 -11.72 -5.00
N ALA A 87 2.32 -11.18 -3.82
CA ALA A 87 3.02 -9.99 -3.34
C ALA A 87 3.17 -9.99 -1.81
N LEU A 88 4.31 -9.48 -1.35
CA LEU A 88 4.63 -9.27 0.06
C LEU A 88 4.81 -7.78 0.30
N PHE A 89 4.16 -7.26 1.34
CA PHE A 89 4.20 -5.85 1.71
C PHE A 89 4.60 -5.69 3.16
N MET A 90 5.44 -4.71 3.46
CA MET A 90 5.83 -4.34 4.82
C MET A 90 4.86 -3.29 5.40
N LEU A 91 4.38 -3.55 6.61
CA LEU A 91 3.37 -2.74 7.33
C LEU A 91 3.92 -1.98 8.53
N ASN A 92 5.24 -2.01 8.77
CA ASN A 92 5.88 -1.45 9.97
C ASN A 92 5.72 0.07 10.12
N ALA A 93 5.58 0.79 9.00
CA ALA A 93 5.47 2.25 9.00
C ALA A 93 4.55 2.73 7.89
N PRO A 94 3.88 3.89 8.07
CA PRO A 94 3.14 4.54 6.99
C PRO A 94 4.02 4.74 5.75
N PHE A 95 3.49 4.41 4.59
CA PHE A 95 4.22 4.54 3.33
C PHE A 95 4.29 6.02 2.89
N ALA A 96 5.29 6.75 3.38
CA ALA A 96 5.42 8.20 3.22
C ALA A 96 5.43 8.70 1.76
N HIS A 97 5.81 7.82 0.82
CA HIS A 97 5.86 8.13 -0.61
C HIS A 97 4.50 8.57 -1.17
N GLN A 98 3.39 7.98 -0.70
CA GLN A 98 2.05 8.38 -1.14
C GLN A 98 1.77 9.86 -0.86
N ALA A 99 2.07 10.32 0.37
CA ALA A 99 1.86 11.71 0.76
C ALA A 99 2.77 12.67 -0.03
N GLN A 100 4.00 12.25 -0.35
CA GLN A 100 4.93 13.03 -1.18
C GLN A 100 4.40 13.22 -2.60
N VAL A 101 3.95 12.14 -3.25
CA VAL A 101 3.38 12.19 -4.60
C VAL A 101 2.10 13.03 -4.62
N LEU A 102 1.19 12.82 -3.66
CA LEU A 102 -0.05 13.62 -3.56
C LEU A 102 0.23 15.11 -3.37
N LYS A 103 1.24 15.47 -2.57
CA LYS A 103 1.69 16.86 -2.39
C LYS A 103 2.25 17.43 -3.69
N GLN A 104 3.10 16.69 -4.39
CA GLN A 104 3.66 17.11 -5.68
C GLN A 104 2.55 17.34 -6.73
N LEU A 105 1.61 16.41 -6.85
CA LEU A 105 0.47 16.55 -7.76
C LEU A 105 -0.40 17.77 -7.40
N ALA A 106 -0.55 18.08 -6.11
CA ALA A 106 -1.29 19.26 -5.66
C ALA A 106 -0.60 20.57 -6.06
N LEU A 107 0.72 20.67 -5.87
CA LEU A 107 1.51 21.86 -6.21
C LEU A 107 1.53 22.14 -7.72
N GLN A 108 1.33 21.11 -8.53
CA GLN A 108 1.38 21.18 -9.98
C GLN A 108 0.00 21.36 -10.64
N GLN A 109 -1.10 21.25 -9.89
CA GLN A 109 -2.48 21.27 -10.40
C GLN A 109 -2.77 22.48 -11.31
N ASP A 110 -2.36 23.67 -10.89
CA ASP A 110 -2.65 24.93 -11.60
C ASP A 110 -1.78 25.14 -12.84
N ASN A 111 -0.74 24.31 -13.01
CA ASN A 111 0.22 24.39 -14.11
C ASN A 111 -0.02 23.33 -15.19
N ILE A 112 -1.03 22.46 -15.00
CA ILE A 112 -1.48 21.46 -15.97
C ILE A 112 -2.46 22.10 -16.95
N SER A 113 -2.40 21.67 -18.20
CA SER A 113 -3.28 22.19 -19.24
C SER A 113 -4.75 21.83 -18.99
N ALA A 114 -5.67 22.71 -19.40
CA ALA A 114 -7.09 22.59 -19.11
C ALA A 114 -7.73 21.28 -19.62
N ASP A 115 -7.23 20.72 -20.72
CA ASP A 115 -7.65 19.43 -21.28
C ASP A 115 -7.25 18.24 -20.40
N GLN A 116 -6.19 18.36 -19.59
CA GLN A 116 -5.70 17.31 -18.68
C GLN A 116 -6.11 17.53 -17.22
N ALA A 117 -6.61 18.72 -16.86
CA ALA A 117 -6.92 19.09 -15.49
C ALA A 117 -7.91 18.13 -14.80
N ARG A 118 -8.91 17.63 -15.55
CA ARG A 118 -9.87 16.65 -15.03
C ARG A 118 -9.21 15.30 -14.71
N ALA A 119 -8.45 14.74 -15.64
CA ALA A 119 -7.76 13.46 -15.43
C ALA A 119 -6.69 13.57 -14.33
N TRP A 120 -6.05 14.73 -14.20
CA TRP A 120 -5.12 15.00 -13.11
C TRP A 120 -5.79 14.94 -11.74
N GLU A 121 -6.94 15.62 -11.59
CA GLU A 121 -7.72 15.57 -10.36
C GLU A 121 -8.31 14.17 -10.10
N GLN A 122 -8.74 13.45 -11.14
CA GLN A 122 -9.17 12.06 -11.03
C GLN A 122 -8.04 11.17 -10.49
N LEU A 123 -6.84 11.24 -11.07
CA LEU A 123 -5.67 10.51 -10.59
C LEU A 123 -5.38 10.84 -9.12
N ARG A 124 -5.35 12.13 -8.75
CA ARG A 124 -5.13 12.55 -7.36
C ARG A 124 -6.16 11.94 -6.40
N ASN A 125 -7.42 11.85 -6.82
CA ASN A 125 -8.48 11.25 -6.02
C ASN A 125 -8.35 9.73 -5.93
N GLN A 126 -7.98 9.05 -7.01
CA GLN A 126 -7.70 7.60 -6.99
C GLN A 126 -6.56 7.29 -6.03
N LEU A 127 -5.41 7.97 -6.19
CA LEU A 127 -4.24 7.78 -5.32
C LEU A 127 -4.53 8.09 -3.85
N ARG A 128 -5.46 9.00 -3.54
CA ARG A 128 -5.83 9.32 -2.15
C ARG A 128 -6.72 8.26 -1.50
N ARG A 129 -7.55 7.57 -2.29
CA ARG A 129 -8.49 6.54 -1.81
C ARG A 129 -7.86 5.15 -1.76
N SER A 130 -6.74 4.96 -2.46
CA SER A 130 -5.98 3.73 -2.46
C SER A 130 -5.07 3.62 -1.25
N GLU A 131 -4.82 2.37 -0.84
CA GLU A 131 -3.89 2.04 0.22
C GLU A 131 -2.57 1.55 -0.38
N PHE A 132 -1.46 1.94 0.25
CA PHE A 132 -0.12 1.62 -0.21
C PHE A 132 0.74 1.15 0.96
N ALA A 133 1.61 0.19 0.68
CA ALA A 133 2.60 -0.32 1.61
C ALA A 133 3.87 -0.68 0.83
N GLN A 134 5.01 -0.68 1.50
CA GLN A 134 6.27 -1.02 0.82
C GLN A 134 6.24 -2.47 0.36
N ARG A 135 6.13 -2.67 -0.95
CA ARG A 135 6.26 -3.98 -1.60
C ARG A 135 7.71 -4.47 -1.55
N GLU A 136 7.89 -5.72 -1.14
CA GLU A 136 9.15 -6.44 -1.25
C GLU A 136 9.22 -7.14 -2.62
N PHE A 137 10.14 -6.72 -3.48
CA PHE A 137 10.33 -7.29 -4.82
C PHE A 137 11.20 -8.55 -4.76
N ILE A 138 10.66 -9.61 -4.16
CA ILE A 138 11.30 -10.92 -4.01
C ILE A 138 10.38 -12.02 -4.58
N PRO A 139 10.92 -13.10 -5.16
CA PRO A 139 10.08 -14.20 -5.63
C PRO A 139 9.42 -14.89 -4.44
N LEU A 140 8.13 -15.24 -4.59
CA LEU A 140 7.32 -15.88 -3.55
C LEU A 140 7.03 -17.36 -3.82
N ASP A 141 7.40 -17.86 -5.01
CA ASP A 141 7.29 -19.28 -5.34
C ASP A 141 8.24 -20.10 -4.44
N PRO A 142 7.71 -21.04 -3.62
CA PRO A 142 8.53 -21.88 -2.75
C PRO A 142 9.63 -22.65 -3.48
N ASP A 143 9.40 -23.08 -4.73
CA ASP A 143 10.38 -23.83 -5.50
C ASP A 143 11.55 -22.93 -5.96
N VAL A 144 11.29 -21.65 -6.19
CA VAL A 144 12.34 -20.65 -6.49
C VAL A 144 13.11 -20.25 -5.24
N ILE A 145 12.40 -20.06 -4.11
CA ILE A 145 13.00 -19.66 -2.84
C ILE A 145 14.01 -20.71 -2.34
N ARG A 146 13.69 -21.99 -2.50
CA ARG A 146 14.53 -23.13 -2.05
C ARG A 146 15.88 -23.24 -2.76
N VAL A 147 15.96 -22.77 -4.01
CA VAL A 147 17.15 -22.98 -4.85
C VAL A 147 18.21 -21.91 -4.61
N VAL A 148 17.82 -20.69 -4.24
CA VAL A 148 18.75 -19.56 -4.10
C VAL A 148 18.58 -18.90 -2.73
N ASP A 149 19.57 -19.07 -1.85
CA ASP A 149 19.54 -18.57 -0.46
C ASP A 149 19.15 -17.09 -0.32
N ARG A 150 19.57 -16.24 -1.27
CA ARG A 150 19.25 -14.80 -1.26
C ARG A 150 17.75 -14.51 -1.40
N HIS A 151 16.98 -15.45 -1.93
CA HIS A 151 15.52 -15.36 -2.05
C HIS A 151 14.81 -15.86 -0.79
N ASN A 152 15.53 -16.32 0.24
CA ASN A 152 14.96 -16.76 1.52
C ASN A 152 15.40 -15.84 2.68
N PRO A 153 15.07 -14.53 2.64
CA PRO A 153 15.47 -13.59 3.68
C PRO A 153 14.83 -13.92 5.02
N LEU A 154 15.48 -13.43 6.08
CA LEU A 154 14.95 -13.49 7.44
C LEU A 154 14.09 -12.24 7.68
N LEU A 155 12.78 -12.42 7.78
CA LEU A 155 11.78 -11.36 7.92
C LEU A 155 11.64 -10.92 9.37
N LYS A 156 11.53 -9.60 9.59
CA LYS A 156 11.32 -8.97 10.90
C LYS A 156 10.25 -7.89 10.80
N GLY A 157 9.32 -7.87 11.74
CA GLY A 157 8.19 -6.94 11.78
C GLY A 157 6.90 -7.49 11.16
N HIS A 158 6.06 -6.56 10.72
CA HIS A 158 4.69 -6.76 10.29
C HIS A 158 4.60 -6.76 8.76
N PHE A 159 3.96 -7.78 8.19
CA PHE A 159 3.81 -7.94 6.75
C PHE A 159 2.36 -8.22 6.35
N ALA A 160 2.00 -7.89 5.11
CA ALA A 160 0.85 -8.44 4.40
C ALA A 160 1.36 -9.33 3.27
N LEU A 161 0.91 -10.58 3.24
CA LEU A 161 1.16 -11.53 2.17
C LEU A 161 -0.13 -11.71 1.38
N HIS A 162 -0.09 -11.47 0.07
CA HIS A 162 -1.21 -11.70 -0.83
C HIS A 162 -0.92 -12.87 -1.76
N LEU A 163 -1.78 -13.89 -1.70
CA LEU A 163 -1.71 -15.13 -2.49
C LEU A 163 -2.96 -15.25 -3.38
N PRO A 164 -2.95 -14.65 -4.58
CA PRO A 164 -4.05 -14.81 -5.53
C PRO A 164 -4.07 -16.22 -6.10
N LEU A 165 -5.24 -16.67 -6.56
CA LEU A 165 -5.41 -17.96 -7.20
C LEU A 165 -5.42 -17.82 -8.72
N LEU A 166 -4.99 -18.87 -9.42
CA LEU A 166 -5.06 -18.95 -10.89
C LEU A 166 -6.51 -18.90 -11.41
N SER A 167 -7.48 -19.28 -10.59
CA SER A 167 -8.91 -19.20 -10.91
C SER A 167 -9.53 -17.83 -10.68
N ASP A 168 -8.82 -16.90 -10.04
CA ASP A 168 -9.35 -15.57 -9.77
C ASP A 168 -9.57 -14.83 -11.09
N GLN A 169 -10.68 -14.09 -11.17
CA GLN A 169 -10.88 -13.18 -12.28
C GLN A 169 -9.75 -12.14 -12.30
N THR A 170 -9.26 -11.85 -13.50
CA THR A 170 -8.09 -11.00 -13.68
C THR A 170 -8.46 -9.79 -14.53
N ASN A 171 -8.05 -8.64 -14.03
CA ASN A 171 -8.34 -7.35 -14.66
C ASN A 171 -7.03 -6.62 -14.94
N VAL A 172 -7.07 -5.71 -15.90
CA VAL A 172 -6.04 -4.69 -16.13
C VAL A 172 -6.62 -3.36 -15.72
N SER A 173 -5.90 -2.61 -14.88
CA SER A 173 -6.34 -1.28 -14.46
C SER A 173 -5.62 -0.19 -15.26
N VAL A 174 -6.34 0.87 -15.65
CA VAL A 174 -5.77 1.99 -16.41
C VAL A 174 -5.86 3.28 -15.59
N TRP A 175 -4.71 3.94 -15.43
CA TRP A 175 -4.53 5.13 -14.59
C TRP A 175 -3.84 6.24 -15.40
N GLY A 176 -3.92 7.48 -14.89
CA GLY A 176 -3.21 8.62 -15.44
C GLY A 176 -4.07 9.47 -16.38
N ALA A 177 -3.52 9.89 -17.52
CA ALA A 177 -4.13 10.82 -18.46
C ALA A 177 -5.23 10.17 -19.33
N VAL A 178 -6.31 9.74 -18.68
CA VAL A 178 -7.46 9.05 -19.28
C VAL A 178 -8.77 9.64 -18.76
N ASN A 179 -9.84 9.60 -19.56
CA ASN A 179 -11.15 10.12 -19.13
C ASN A 179 -11.93 9.13 -18.26
N GLU A 180 -11.75 7.83 -18.51
CA GLU A 180 -12.45 6.73 -17.84
C GLU A 180 -11.44 5.81 -17.14
N PRO A 181 -10.85 6.24 -16.01
CA PRO A 181 -9.94 5.39 -15.26
C PRO A 181 -10.73 4.27 -14.58
N THR A 182 -10.56 3.04 -15.05
CA THR A 182 -11.30 1.87 -14.56
C THR A 182 -10.47 0.58 -14.68
N ARG A 183 -11.03 -0.52 -14.19
CA ARG A 183 -10.54 -1.88 -14.41
C ARG A 183 -11.28 -2.49 -15.60
N PHE A 184 -10.53 -3.09 -16.51
CA PHE A 184 -11.07 -3.85 -17.63
C PHE A 184 -10.73 -5.32 -17.45
N GLU A 185 -11.62 -6.21 -17.90
CA GLU A 185 -11.32 -7.64 -17.95
C GLU A 185 -10.05 -7.88 -18.77
N TRP A 186 -9.18 -8.74 -18.26
CA TRP A 186 -7.96 -9.09 -18.99
C TRP A 186 -8.28 -9.93 -20.23
N GLN A 187 -7.62 -9.61 -21.35
CA GLN A 187 -7.77 -10.28 -22.63
C GLN A 187 -6.38 -10.55 -23.21
N ALA A 188 -6.11 -11.82 -23.55
CA ALA A 188 -4.78 -12.26 -23.98
C ALA A 188 -4.25 -11.55 -25.24
N ASN A 189 -5.16 -11.06 -26.10
CA ASN A 189 -4.85 -10.38 -27.35
C ASN A 189 -4.87 -8.84 -27.24
N PHE A 190 -5.18 -8.28 -26.07
CA PHE A 190 -5.18 -6.84 -25.87
C PHE A 190 -3.78 -6.34 -25.51
N SER A 191 -3.36 -5.30 -26.22
CA SER A 191 -2.16 -4.54 -25.93
C SER A 191 -2.42 -3.41 -24.94
N ALA A 192 -1.35 -2.80 -24.43
CA ALA A 192 -1.47 -1.61 -23.60
C ALA A 192 -2.17 -0.44 -24.32
N LYS A 193 -2.07 -0.39 -25.65
CA LYS A 193 -2.77 0.58 -26.49
C LYS A 193 -4.29 0.34 -26.48
N ASP A 194 -4.73 -0.91 -26.63
CA ASP A 194 -6.16 -1.24 -26.70
C ASP A 194 -6.86 -0.85 -25.39
N TYR A 195 -6.24 -1.17 -24.26
CA TYR A 195 -6.72 -0.74 -22.94
C TYR A 195 -6.71 0.77 -22.76
N ALA A 196 -5.65 1.47 -23.18
CA ALA A 196 -5.58 2.93 -23.08
C ALA A 196 -6.62 3.63 -23.98
N GLN A 197 -6.92 3.07 -25.16
CA GLN A 197 -8.00 3.51 -26.02
C GLN A 197 -9.37 3.28 -25.38
N GLN A 198 -9.59 2.10 -24.78
CA GLN A 198 -10.82 1.78 -24.06
C GLN A 198 -11.04 2.72 -22.86
N ALA A 199 -9.97 3.10 -22.15
CA ALA A 199 -9.99 4.11 -21.09
C ALA A 199 -10.15 5.55 -21.60
N GLN A 200 -10.22 5.76 -22.91
CA GLN A 200 -10.28 7.07 -23.56
C GLN A 200 -9.12 7.98 -23.14
N TRP A 201 -7.87 7.55 -23.41
CA TRP A 201 -6.68 8.38 -23.20
C TRP A 201 -6.78 9.77 -23.83
N ILE A 202 -6.24 10.77 -23.16
CA ILE A 202 -6.38 12.17 -23.60
C ILE A 202 -5.55 12.44 -24.86
N ASN A 203 -4.36 11.83 -24.96
CA ASN A 203 -3.44 12.03 -26.07
C ASN A 203 -3.19 10.72 -26.84
N PRO A 204 -3.89 10.46 -27.96
CA PRO A 204 -3.73 9.24 -28.75
C PRO A 204 -2.43 9.19 -29.56
N ARG A 205 -1.61 10.24 -29.53
CA ARG A 205 -0.34 10.34 -30.26
C ARG A 205 0.87 10.00 -29.39
N LEU A 206 0.66 9.46 -28.19
CA LEU A 206 1.73 8.95 -27.35
C LEU A 206 2.57 7.92 -28.10
N SER A 207 3.89 7.96 -27.90
CA SER A 207 4.80 6.95 -28.42
C SER A 207 4.81 5.70 -27.55
N ALA A 208 4.61 5.86 -26.23
CA ALA A 208 4.59 4.77 -25.26
C ALA A 208 3.72 5.10 -24.04
N VAL A 209 3.31 4.04 -23.34
CA VAL A 209 2.72 4.07 -21.99
C VAL A 209 3.58 3.22 -21.06
N MET A 210 3.43 3.40 -19.74
CA MET A 210 4.13 2.58 -18.76
C MET A 210 3.21 1.45 -18.30
N VAL A 211 3.71 0.22 -18.30
CA VAL A 211 2.97 -0.96 -17.82
C VAL A 211 3.72 -1.52 -16.62
N ILE A 212 3.03 -1.57 -15.48
CA ILE A 212 3.49 -2.23 -14.27
C ILE A 212 2.90 -3.63 -14.32
N GLN A 213 3.75 -4.62 -14.58
CA GLN A 213 3.33 -6.02 -14.58
C GLN A 213 2.98 -6.46 -13.14
N PRO A 214 2.24 -7.56 -12.96
CA PRO A 214 1.76 -7.97 -11.64
C PRO A 214 2.86 -8.24 -10.61
N ASN A 215 4.03 -8.67 -11.09
CA ASN A 215 5.23 -8.84 -10.26
C ASN A 215 5.87 -7.51 -9.81
N GLY A 216 5.41 -6.38 -10.35
CA GLY A 216 5.89 -5.03 -10.05
C GLY A 216 6.97 -4.51 -11.00
N ASP A 217 7.30 -5.25 -12.06
CA ASP A 217 8.24 -4.80 -13.09
C ASP A 217 7.61 -3.70 -13.95
N VAL A 218 8.37 -2.64 -14.19
CA VAL A 218 7.93 -1.51 -15.01
C VAL A 218 8.47 -1.65 -16.43
N GLN A 219 7.60 -1.59 -17.42
CA GLN A 219 7.93 -1.72 -18.84
C GLN A 219 7.37 -0.52 -19.62
N SER A 220 8.17 0.04 -20.51
CA SER A 220 7.67 1.03 -21.49
C SER A 220 7.09 0.28 -22.69
N HIS A 221 5.78 0.34 -22.87
CA HIS A 221 5.07 -0.29 -23.99
C HIS A 221 4.85 0.71 -25.11
N PRO A 222 5.45 0.51 -26.30
CA PRO A 222 5.18 1.38 -27.44
C PRO A 222 3.73 1.28 -27.90
N VAL A 223 3.08 2.42 -28.15
CA VAL A 223 1.66 2.51 -28.55
C VAL A 223 1.44 3.28 -29.86
N GLY A 224 2.55 3.71 -30.49
CA GLY A 224 2.53 4.34 -31.80
C GLY A 224 1.88 3.46 -32.87
N TYR A 225 1.27 4.07 -33.88
CA TYR A 225 0.58 3.34 -34.95
C TYR A 225 1.52 2.43 -35.77
N TRP A 226 2.82 2.73 -35.79
CA TRP A 226 3.85 1.98 -36.50
C TRP A 226 4.32 0.73 -35.76
N GLN A 227 3.85 0.49 -34.52
CA GLN A 227 4.24 -0.67 -33.75
C GLN A 227 3.54 -1.92 -34.29
N SER A 228 4.29 -2.77 -35.00
CA SER A 228 3.76 -3.98 -35.63
C SER A 228 3.54 -5.14 -34.65
N GLN A 229 4.26 -5.14 -33.52
CA GLN A 229 4.17 -6.18 -32.50
C GLN A 229 4.03 -5.55 -31.11
N PRO A 230 2.80 -5.50 -30.56
CA PRO A 230 2.60 -5.04 -29.20
C PRO A 230 3.24 -5.98 -28.17
N LEU A 231 3.71 -5.41 -27.05
CA LEU A 231 4.19 -6.20 -25.91
C LEU A 231 2.99 -6.75 -25.11
N PRO A 232 3.11 -7.95 -24.53
CA PRO A 232 2.01 -8.56 -23.79
C PRO A 232 1.77 -7.86 -22.46
N VAL A 233 0.48 -7.62 -22.15
CA VAL A 233 0.03 -7.15 -20.85
C VAL A 233 -0.43 -8.36 -20.04
N GLN A 234 0.12 -8.55 -18.85
CA GLN A 234 -0.21 -9.72 -18.02
C GLN A 234 -1.49 -9.49 -17.20
N PRO A 235 -2.19 -10.56 -16.80
CA PRO A 235 -3.38 -10.46 -15.96
C PRO A 235 -3.04 -9.83 -14.60
N GLY A 236 -3.74 -8.76 -14.21
CA GLY A 236 -3.44 -8.00 -12.98
C GLY A 236 -2.49 -6.80 -13.17
N ALA A 237 -2.06 -6.51 -14.41
CA ALA A 237 -1.19 -5.38 -14.68
C ALA A 237 -1.89 -4.01 -14.47
N ILE A 238 -1.08 -2.99 -14.23
CA ILE A 238 -1.49 -1.58 -14.19
C ILE A 238 -0.88 -0.88 -15.39
N ILE A 239 -1.73 -0.26 -16.22
CA ILE A 239 -1.29 0.61 -17.31
C ILE A 239 -1.38 2.05 -16.83
N TYR A 240 -0.25 2.75 -16.85
CA TYR A 240 -0.17 4.17 -16.57
C TYR A 240 0.03 4.95 -17.88
N VAL A 241 -0.97 5.76 -18.22
CA VAL A 241 -0.93 6.70 -19.34
C VAL A 241 -0.31 8.01 -18.86
N PRO A 242 0.88 8.40 -19.34
CA PRO A 242 1.58 9.58 -18.83
C PRO A 242 0.87 10.88 -19.21
N PHE A 243 0.90 11.85 -18.31
CA PHE A 243 0.54 13.22 -18.65
C PHE A 243 1.62 13.81 -19.56
N THR A 244 1.19 14.61 -20.54
CA THR A 244 2.10 15.21 -21.51
C THR A 244 2.08 16.71 -21.43
N ARG A 245 3.21 17.34 -21.75
CA ARG A 245 3.27 18.80 -21.78
C ARG A 245 2.47 19.32 -22.97
N SER A 246 1.52 20.20 -22.70
CA SER A 246 0.91 21.06 -23.72
C SER A 246 1.78 22.32 -23.93
N LEU A 247 1.72 22.92 -25.12
CA LEU A 247 2.45 24.16 -25.42
C LEU A 247 2.09 25.31 -24.47
N LEU A 248 0.88 25.28 -23.89
CA LEU A 248 0.37 26.29 -22.97
C LEU A 248 0.62 25.96 -21.48
N ALA A 249 1.23 24.81 -21.18
CA ALA A 249 1.54 24.44 -19.81
C ALA A 249 2.84 25.13 -19.33
N SER A 250 2.79 25.69 -18.12
CA SER A 250 3.94 26.30 -17.44
C SER A 250 4.90 25.26 -16.87
N LEU A 251 4.45 24.02 -16.62
CA LEU A 251 5.29 22.91 -16.21
C LEU A 251 6.31 22.54 -17.29
N SER A 252 7.57 22.40 -16.89
CA SER A 252 8.61 21.88 -17.78
C SER A 252 8.38 20.40 -18.08
N ARG A 253 8.94 19.94 -19.20
CA ARG A 253 8.87 18.52 -19.59
C ARG A 253 9.52 17.62 -18.54
N SER A 254 10.67 18.02 -18.01
CA SER A 254 11.41 17.25 -17.00
C SER A 254 10.64 17.13 -15.67
N GLU A 255 9.98 18.20 -15.22
CA GLU A 255 9.16 18.16 -14.01
C GLU A 255 7.96 17.22 -14.18
N LEU A 256 7.31 17.26 -15.35
CA LEU A 256 6.19 16.39 -15.64
C LEU A 256 6.61 14.92 -15.78
N ASP A 257 7.74 14.66 -16.47
CA ASP A 257 8.32 13.33 -16.61
C ASP A 257 8.72 12.76 -15.24
N GLN A 258 9.29 13.58 -14.36
CA GLN A 258 9.58 13.19 -12.97
C GLN A 258 8.29 12.88 -12.21
N THR A 259 7.24 13.71 -12.32
CA THR A 259 5.94 13.42 -11.69
C THR A 259 5.35 12.10 -12.17
N ASN A 260 5.35 11.87 -13.50
CA ASN A 260 4.89 10.61 -14.09
C ASN A 260 5.67 9.41 -13.50
N GLN A 261 6.99 9.52 -13.37
CA GLN A 261 7.83 8.47 -12.77
C GLN A 261 7.52 8.23 -11.30
N GLN A 262 7.30 9.29 -10.51
CA GLN A 262 6.94 9.17 -9.09
C GLN A 262 5.58 8.48 -8.91
N VAL A 263 4.61 8.76 -9.80
CA VAL A 263 3.31 8.05 -9.79
C VAL A 263 3.49 6.59 -10.16
N VAL A 264 4.26 6.28 -11.19
CA VAL A 264 4.56 4.89 -11.57
C VAL A 264 5.21 4.14 -10.42
N GLU A 265 6.20 4.74 -9.76
CA GLU A 265 6.87 4.12 -8.60
C GLU A 265 5.89 3.86 -7.45
N LEU A 266 5.04 4.84 -7.10
CA LEU A 266 4.00 4.67 -6.09
C LEU A 266 3.05 3.51 -6.43
N LEU A 267 2.63 3.38 -7.68
CA LEU A 267 1.69 2.33 -8.10
C LEU A 267 2.24 0.92 -7.97
N ARG A 268 3.57 0.73 -7.97
CA ARG A 268 4.20 -0.59 -7.72
C ARG A 268 4.01 -1.08 -6.28
N HIS A 269 3.59 -0.17 -5.39
CA HIS A 269 3.36 -0.37 -3.97
C HIS A 269 1.88 -0.34 -3.59
N LEU A 270 0.99 -0.35 -4.59
CA LEU A 270 -0.45 -0.42 -4.40
C LEU A 270 -0.82 -1.75 -3.74
N LEU A 271 -1.58 -1.70 -2.64
CA LEU A 271 -2.16 -2.89 -2.05
C LEU A 271 -3.28 -3.42 -2.96
N PRO A 272 -3.39 -4.75 -3.16
CA PRO A 272 -4.49 -5.34 -3.92
C PRO A 272 -5.83 -4.96 -3.29
N THR A 273 -6.74 -4.45 -4.11
CA THR A 273 -8.11 -4.07 -3.69
C THR A 273 -9.13 -4.90 -4.47
N GLU A 274 -10.20 -5.33 -3.80
CA GLU A 274 -11.41 -5.94 -4.38
C GLU A 274 -11.91 -5.17 -5.62
#